data_AF-A0A2G1VKB9-F1
#
_entry.id   AF-A0A2G1VKB9-F1
#
_cell.length_a   1.000
_cell.length_b   1.000
_cell.length_c   1.000
_cell.angle_alpha   90.00
_cell.angle_beta   90.00
_cell.angle_gamma   90.00
#
_symmetry.space_group_name_H-M   'P 1'
#
loop_
_entity.id
_entity.type
_entity.pdbx_description
1 polymer ?
#
loop_
_entity_poly.entity_id
_entity_poly.type
_entity_poly.pdbx_seq_one_letter_code
_entity_poly.pdbx_strand_id
1 'polypeptide(L)' 'MATRNIVLTDHQTKVVDHWVTSGRYRNASEVFRAGLRMFEEAESRYLFIHR' A
#
# COMPACT_ATOMS: atom_id res chain seq x y z
N MET A 1 -11.94 -9.31 -9.73
CA MET A 1 -10.69 -9.21 -8.94
C MET A 1 -10.81 -10.13 -7.74
N ALA A 2 -9.74 -10.85 -7.36
CA ALA A 2 -9.71 -11.59 -6.10
C ALA A 2 -9.60 -10.62 -4.92
N THR A 3 -10.33 -10.88 -3.84
CA THR A 3 -10.30 -10.05 -2.62
C THR A 3 -9.51 -10.79 -1.56
N ARG A 4 -8.61 -10.07 -0.86
CA ARG A 4 -7.88 -10.60 0.30
C ARG A 4 -8.11 -9.69 1.49
N ASN A 5 -8.55 -10.27 2.60
CA ASN A 5 -8.72 -9.54 3.86
C ASN A 5 -7.36 -9.38 4.55
N ILE A 6 -7.07 -8.20 5.07
CA ILE A 6 -5.82 -7.87 5.75
C ILE A 6 -6.19 -7.31 7.12
N VAL A 7 -5.61 -7.85 8.18
CA VAL A 7 -5.73 -7.28 9.52
C VAL A 7 -4.69 -6.19 9.67
N LEU A 8 -5.13 -5.00 10.06
CA LEU A 8 -4.28 -3.83 10.29
C LEU A 8 -4.15 -3.54 11.76
N THR A 9 -2.99 -3.02 12.17
CA THR A 9 -2.83 -2.42 13.49
C THR A 9 -3.54 -1.07 13.55
N ASP A 10 -3.85 -0.59 14.74
CA ASP A 10 -4.49 0.73 14.93
C ASP A 10 -3.74 1.87 14.24
N HIS A 11 -2.40 1.81 14.26
CA HIS A 11 -1.58 2.80 13.58
C HIS A 11 -1.75 2.74 12.05
N GLN A 12 -1.73 1.54 11.47
CA GLN A 12 -1.90 1.35 10.03
C GLN A 12 -3.30 1.78 9.57
N THR A 13 -4.33 1.48 10.36
CA THR A 13 -5.71 1.94 10.10
C THR A 13 -5.76 3.46 10.01
N LYS A 14 -5.18 4.18 10.98
CA LYS A 14 -5.14 5.66 10.96
C LYS A 14 -4.45 6.22 9.72
N VAL A 15 -3.36 5.59 9.27
CA VAL A 15 -2.66 6.00 8.05
C VAL A 15 -3.55 5.82 6.83
N VAL A 16 -4.18 4.65 6.68
CA VAL A 16 -5.09 4.37 5.55
C VAL A 16 -6.27 5.33 5.56
N ASP A 17 -6.89 5.54 6.72
CA ASP A 17 -8.03 6.44 6.88
C ASP A 17 -7.66 7.88 6.53
N HIS A 18 -6.48 8.37 6.96
CA HIS A 18 -6.00 9.70 6.59
C HIS A 18 -5.92 9.88 5.06
N TRP A 19 -5.37 8.88 4.37
CA TRP A 19 -5.23 8.93 2.92
C TRP A 19 -6.57 8.83 2.17
N VAL A 20 -7.53 8.05 2.68
CA VAL A 20 -8.86 7.96 2.10
C VAL A 20 -9.67 9.25 2.36
N THR A 21 -9.66 9.74 3.60
CA THR A 21 -10.38 10.96 4.00
C THR A 21 -9.82 12.21 3.33
N SER A 22 -8.52 12.25 3.03
CA SER A 22 -7.91 13.32 2.21
C SER A 22 -8.42 13.37 0.77
N GLY A 23 -9.12 12.32 0.31
CA GLY A 23 -9.61 12.20 -1.07
C GLY A 23 -8.55 11.75 -2.08
N ARG A 24 -7.29 11.56 -1.64
CA ARG A 24 -6.20 11.07 -2.52
C ARG A 24 -6.46 9.66 -3.05
N TYR A 25 -7.11 8.82 -2.26
CA TYR A 25 -7.49 7.46 -2.64
C TYR A 25 -8.96 7.21 -2.30
N ARG A 26 -9.65 6.43 -3.13
CA ARG A 26 -11.09 6.18 -2.96
C ARG A 26 -11.40 5.22 -1.82
N ASN A 27 -10.48 4.32 -1.50
CA ASN A 27 -10.65 3.28 -0.50
C ASN A 27 -9.30 2.69 -0.07
N ALA A 28 -9.33 1.90 1.01
CA ALA A 28 -8.16 1.19 1.52
C ALA A 28 -7.48 0.34 0.44
N SER A 29 -8.24 -0.37 -0.40
CA SER A 29 -7.68 -1.24 -1.44
C SER A 29 -6.84 -0.46 -2.46
N GLU A 30 -7.19 0.79 -2.77
CA GLU A 30 -6.36 1.66 -3.61
C GLU A 30 -5.07 2.10 -2.92
N VAL A 31 -5.14 2.44 -1.62
CA VAL A 31 -3.96 2.76 -0.81
C VAL A 31 -3.00 1.58 -0.80
N PHE A 32 -3.50 0.37 -0.54
CA PHE A 32 -2.67 -0.84 -0.53
C PHE A 32 -2.07 -1.15 -1.90
N ARG A 33 -2.84 -1.04 -2.99
CA ARG A 33 -2.27 -1.26 -4.33
C ARG A 33 -1.19 -0.23 -4.67
N ALA A 34 -1.34 1.02 -4.26
CA ALA A 34 -0.31 2.04 -4.45
C ALA A 34 0.95 1.73 -3.62
N GLY A 35 0.78 1.36 -2.35
CA GLY A 35 1.89 0.94 -1.49
C GLY A 35 2.63 -0.28 -2.03
N LEU A 36 1.91 -1.30 -2.52
CA LEU A 36 2.51 -2.49 -3.13
C LEU A 36 3.32 -2.15 -4.39
N ARG A 37 2.81 -1.29 -5.28
CA ARG A 37 3.61 -0.85 -6.45
C ARG A 37 4.91 -0.18 -6.04
N MET A 38 4.88 0.71 -5.04
CA MET A 38 6.08 1.36 -4.54
C MET A 38 7.07 0.35 -3.93
N PHE A 39 6.56 -0.67 -3.25
CA PHE A 39 7.36 -1.76 -2.69
C PHE A 39 8.00 -2.63 -3.79
N GLU A 40 7.22 -3.06 -4.80
CA GLU A 40 7.71 -3.84 -5.94
C GLU A 40 8.80 -3.10 -6.72
N GLU A 41 8.65 -1.79 -6.92
CA GLU A 41 9.68 -0.96 -7.54
C GLU A 41 10.95 -0.86 -6.68
N ALA A 42 10.80 -0.75 -5.36
CA ALA A 42 11.93 -0.71 -4.44
C ALA A 42 12.68 -2.03 -4.39
N GLU A 43 11.98 -3.17 -4.34
CA GLU A 43 12.59 -4.50 -4.44
C GLU A 43 13.29 -4.70 -5.79
N SER A 44 12.66 -4.29 -6.88
CA SER A 44 13.24 -4.41 -8.22
C SER A 44 14.55 -3.61 -8.33
N ARG A 45 14.60 -2.40 -7.76
CA ARG A 45 15.84 -1.61 -7.66
C ARG A 45 16.88 -2.27 -6.76
N TYR A 46 16.46 -2.82 -5.62
CA TYR A 46 17.37 -3.50 -4.69
C TYR A 46 18.04 -4.73 -5.34
N LEU A 47 17.25 -5.55 -6.03
CA LEU A 47 17.73 -6.73 -6.76
C LEU A 47 18.64 -6.38 -7.95
N PHE A 48 18.42 -5.23 -8.59
CA PHE A 48 19.29 -4.74 -9.67
C PHE A 48 20.67 -4.32 -9.16
N ILE A 49 20.75 -3.73 -7.96
CA ILE A 49 22.02 -3.25 -7.39
C ILE A 49 22.90 -4.39 -6.83
N HIS A 50 22.29 -5.52 -6.47
CA HIS A 50 22.98 -6.66 -5.85
C HIS A 50 23.25 -7.82 -6.82
N ARG A 51 23.27 -7.57 -8.13
CA ARG A 51 23.55 -8.56 -9.18
C ARG A 51 24.70 -8.09 -10.06
#